data_AF-A0A2G8KBX2-F1
#
_entry.id   AF-A0A2G8KBX2-F1
#
_cell.length_a   1.000
_cell.length_b   1.000
_cell.length_c   1.000
_cell.angle_alpha   90.00
_cell.angle_beta   90.00
_cell.angle_gamma   90.00
#
_symmetry.space_group_name_H-M   'P 1'
#
loop_
_entity.id
_entity.type
_entity.pdbx_description
1 polymer ?
#
loop_
_entity_poly.entity_id
_entity_poly.type
_entity_poly.pdbx_seq_one_letter_code
_entity_poly.pdbx_strand_id
1 'polypeptide(L)'
;MAKEMKDEPRFIRDTIREQAVAVPLTERLSQIPEEKRWPLNTGLAVVSINSTIVGLICNSYLRRMCMLGGKGVFLSMVPIAGSCALTMQAVWQATVVNPLVQGRLGCPLCAELRGGLVNFTLGAVYPLALAVPINGAMSVMYRTIEVPFFTKKATPGQFFQFWVSKLRYFKVQFVTIAIFQTLVGTYLAGKQYETIQLLNKVSTEADSNSGQQ
;
A
#
# COMPACT_ATOMS: atom_id res chain seq x y z
N MET A 1 -40.84 1.83 3.92
CA MET A 1 -39.62 2.54 4.35
C MET A 1 -38.50 2.60 3.30
N ALA A 2 -38.32 1.61 2.41
CA ALA A 2 -37.24 1.65 1.38
C ALA A 2 -37.39 2.72 0.28
N LYS A 3 -38.53 3.42 0.19
CA LYS A 3 -38.84 4.37 -0.89
C LYS A 3 -38.41 5.81 -0.58
N GLU A 4 -38.13 6.15 0.67
CA GLU A 4 -37.70 7.51 1.08
C GLU A 4 -36.19 7.73 1.04
N MET A 5 -35.37 6.67 0.97
CA MET A 5 -33.90 6.78 0.95
C MET A 5 -33.31 7.38 -0.32
N LYS A 6 -34.11 7.64 -1.36
CA LYS A 6 -33.59 8.09 -2.66
C LYS A 6 -33.29 9.60 -2.71
N ASP A 7 -33.98 10.41 -1.89
CA ASP A 7 -33.92 11.87 -1.92
C ASP A 7 -33.15 12.51 -0.74
N GLU A 8 -32.42 11.72 0.03
CA GLU A 8 -31.64 12.25 1.16
C GLU A 8 -30.35 12.95 0.69
N PRO A 9 -30.03 14.15 1.21
CA PRO A 9 -28.82 14.87 0.84
C PRO A 9 -27.58 14.02 1.15
N ARG A 10 -26.60 14.05 0.22
CA ARG A 10 -25.39 13.21 0.24
C ARG A 10 -24.68 13.19 1.60
N PHE A 11 -24.70 14.33 2.29
CA PHE A 11 -24.15 14.50 3.64
C PHE A 11 -24.82 13.58 4.68
N ILE A 12 -26.15 13.49 4.72
CA ILE A 12 -26.86 12.65 5.69
C ILE A 12 -26.61 11.17 5.41
N ARG A 13 -26.57 10.77 4.13
CA ARG A 13 -26.19 9.41 3.75
C ARG A 13 -24.75 9.07 4.15
N ASP A 14 -23.83 10.04 4.01
CA ASP A 14 -22.45 9.88 4.46
C ASP A 14 -22.38 9.78 5.99
N THR A 15 -23.12 10.59 6.76
CA THR A 15 -23.16 10.54 8.23
C THR A 15 -23.81 9.27 8.77
N ILE A 16 -24.90 8.77 8.16
CA ILE A 16 -25.52 7.48 8.52
C ILE A 16 -24.56 6.32 8.21
N ARG A 17 -23.82 6.40 7.10
CA ARG A 17 -22.80 5.40 6.74
C ARG A 17 -21.59 5.47 7.68
N GLU A 18 -21.28 6.64 8.20
CA GLU A 18 -20.26 6.89 9.23
C GLU A 18 -20.72 6.36 10.61
N GLN A 19 -22.01 6.47 10.94
CA GLN A 19 -22.60 5.89 12.16
C GLN A 19 -22.84 4.37 12.07
N ALA A 20 -23.09 3.82 10.88
CA ALA A 20 -23.13 2.36 10.65
C ALA A 20 -21.73 1.69 10.78
N VAL A 21 -20.67 2.49 10.88
CA VAL A 21 -19.30 2.06 11.22
C VAL A 21 -19.08 2.01 12.74
N ALA A 22 -20.10 2.34 13.56
CA ALA A 22 -20.01 2.20 15.02
C ALA A 22 -19.91 0.75 15.50
N VAL A 23 -20.33 -0.23 14.67
CA VAL A 23 -20.04 -1.64 14.90
C VAL A 23 -18.65 -1.94 14.34
N PRO A 24 -17.69 -2.43 15.15
CA PRO A 24 -16.37 -2.80 14.69
C PRO A 24 -16.44 -3.74 13.49
N LEU A 25 -15.66 -3.48 12.43
CA LEU A 25 -15.59 -4.34 11.23
C LEU A 25 -15.33 -5.82 11.59
N THR A 26 -14.61 -6.06 12.67
CA THR A 26 -14.31 -7.38 13.24
C THR A 26 -15.58 -8.15 13.64
N GLU A 27 -16.58 -7.47 14.19
CA GLU A 27 -17.85 -8.06 14.59
C GLU A 27 -18.67 -8.42 13.35
N ARG A 28 -18.72 -7.53 12.36
CA ARG A 28 -19.37 -7.83 11.07
C ARG A 28 -18.71 -9.01 10.35
N LEU A 29 -17.38 -9.07 10.35
CA LEU A 29 -16.60 -10.16 9.76
C LEU A 29 -16.94 -11.53 10.36
N SER A 30 -17.33 -11.57 11.64
CA SER A 30 -17.71 -12.82 12.32
C SER A 30 -18.93 -13.52 11.71
N GLN A 31 -19.74 -12.82 10.92
CA GLN A 31 -20.94 -13.35 10.26
C GLN A 31 -20.62 -14.20 9.00
N ILE A 32 -19.43 -14.05 8.42
CA ILE A 32 -19.02 -14.78 7.20
C ILE A 32 -18.19 -16.02 7.59
N PRO A 33 -18.17 -17.13 6.85
CA PRO A 33 -17.22 -18.24 7.10
C PRO A 33 -15.75 -17.77 7.18
N GLU A 34 -14.98 -18.35 8.10
CA GLU A 34 -13.59 -17.95 8.40
C GLU A 34 -12.67 -17.96 7.15
N GLU A 35 -12.84 -18.96 6.29
CA GLU A 35 -12.09 -19.10 5.04
C GLU A 35 -12.18 -17.86 4.14
N LYS A 36 -13.29 -17.12 4.17
CA LYS A 36 -13.51 -15.95 3.30
C LYS A 36 -13.08 -14.63 3.94
N ARG A 37 -12.67 -14.62 5.22
CA ARG A 37 -12.32 -13.41 5.99
C ARG A 37 -10.86 -12.96 5.77
N TRP A 38 -10.00 -13.86 5.27
CA TRP A 38 -8.55 -13.59 5.19
C TRP A 38 -8.17 -12.29 4.44
N PRO A 39 -8.83 -11.89 3.32
CA PRO A 39 -8.40 -10.70 2.58
C PRO A 39 -8.53 -9.41 3.40
N LEU A 40 -9.50 -9.36 4.32
CA LEU A 40 -9.74 -8.21 5.19
C LEU A 40 -8.97 -8.31 6.52
N ASN A 41 -8.80 -9.51 7.07
CA ASN A 41 -8.07 -9.70 8.34
C ASN A 41 -6.55 -9.59 8.15
N THR A 42 -5.99 -10.27 7.15
CA THR A 42 -4.53 -10.38 6.99
C THR A 42 -4.01 -9.61 5.78
N GLY A 43 -4.88 -9.20 4.85
CA GLY A 43 -4.46 -8.51 3.62
C GLY A 43 -3.62 -7.26 3.88
N LEU A 44 -3.97 -6.44 4.88
CA LEU A 44 -3.21 -5.25 5.24
C LEU A 44 -1.79 -5.59 5.73
N ALA A 45 -1.66 -6.65 6.54
CA ALA A 45 -0.36 -7.14 7.00
C ALA A 45 0.47 -7.68 5.82
N VAL A 46 -0.16 -8.42 4.91
CA VAL A 46 0.50 -8.99 3.71
C VAL A 46 1.11 -7.88 2.84
N VAL A 47 0.36 -6.83 2.49
CA VAL A 47 0.90 -5.74 1.65
C VAL A 47 2.01 -4.95 2.36
N SER A 48 1.87 -4.75 3.67
CA SER A 48 2.85 -3.99 4.47
C SER A 48 4.17 -4.75 4.60
N ILE A 49 4.10 -6.06 4.88
CA ILE A 49 5.26 -6.94 4.93
C ILE A 49 5.92 -7.03 3.55
N ASN A 50 5.14 -7.21 2.50
CA ASN A 50 5.65 -7.30 1.14
C ASN A 50 6.38 -6.01 0.71
N SER A 51 5.79 -4.84 0.97
CA SER A 51 6.42 -3.53 0.73
C SER A 51 7.74 -3.38 1.51
N THR A 52 7.76 -3.82 2.77
CA THR A 52 8.96 -3.81 3.61
C THR A 52 10.07 -4.67 3.02
N ILE A 53 9.75 -5.89 2.59
CA ILE A 53 10.71 -6.81 1.96
C ILE A 53 11.29 -6.16 0.69
N VAL A 54 10.43 -5.60 -0.16
CA VAL A 54 10.90 -4.89 -1.35
C VAL A 54 11.80 -3.71 -0.99
N GLY A 55 11.45 -2.91 0.02
CA GLY A 55 12.29 -1.81 0.49
C GLY A 55 13.67 -2.27 0.95
N LEU A 56 13.76 -3.39 1.66
CA LEU A 56 15.03 -3.98 2.06
C LEU A 56 15.84 -4.52 0.88
N ILE A 57 15.18 -5.09 -0.13
CA ILE A 57 15.81 -5.53 -1.38
C ILE A 57 16.37 -4.32 -2.16
N CYS A 58 15.56 -3.28 -2.37
CA CYS A 58 15.97 -2.02 -3.00
C CYS A 58 17.16 -1.40 -2.27
N ASN A 59 17.10 -1.34 -0.93
CA ASN A 59 18.20 -0.85 -0.12
C ASN A 59 19.46 -1.70 -0.31
N SER A 60 19.34 -3.02 -0.35
CA SER A 60 20.48 -3.93 -0.53
C SER A 60 21.18 -3.72 -1.88
N TYR A 61 20.43 -3.53 -2.96
CA TYR A 61 21.02 -3.19 -4.27
C TYR A 61 21.75 -1.85 -4.23
N LEU A 62 21.13 -0.81 -3.68
CA LEU A 62 21.71 0.53 -3.61
C LEU A 62 22.94 0.59 -2.71
N ARG A 63 22.95 -0.16 -1.60
CA ARG A 63 24.12 -0.30 -0.73
C ARG A 63 25.33 -0.89 -1.47
N ARG A 64 25.09 -1.91 -2.31
CA ARG A 64 26.14 -2.51 -3.16
C ARG A 64 26.64 -1.52 -4.19
N MET A 65 25.74 -0.77 -4.84
CA MET A 65 26.14 0.30 -5.78
C MET A 65 26.99 1.39 -5.14
N CYS A 66 26.70 1.74 -3.88
CA CYS A 66 27.41 2.78 -3.13
C CYS A 66 28.65 2.26 -2.39
N MET A 67 29.02 1.00 -2.56
CA MET A 67 30.19 0.37 -1.94
C MET A 67 30.22 0.51 -0.40
N LEU A 68 29.04 0.50 0.22
CA LEU A 68 28.91 0.73 1.67
C LEU A 68 29.34 -0.46 2.52
N GLY A 69 29.38 -1.68 1.95
CA GLY A 69 29.74 -2.90 2.67
C GLY A 69 28.88 -3.10 3.93
N GLY A 70 29.53 -3.38 5.07
CA GLY A 70 28.88 -3.50 6.38
C GLY A 70 28.62 -2.18 7.12
N LYS A 71 29.01 -1.02 6.56
CA LYS A 71 28.91 0.27 7.25
C LYS A 71 27.46 0.77 7.28
N GLY A 72 26.97 1.19 8.45
CA GLY A 72 25.63 1.79 8.59
C GLY A 72 24.47 0.89 8.11
N VAL A 73 24.58 -0.44 8.24
CA VAL A 73 23.52 -1.38 7.82
C VAL A 73 22.21 -1.05 8.53
N PHE A 74 22.21 -1.04 9.87
CA PHE A 74 21.05 -0.69 10.68
C PHE A 74 20.51 0.71 10.39
N LEU A 75 21.40 1.68 10.17
CA LEU A 75 21.05 3.07 9.89
C LEU A 75 20.25 3.24 8.59
N SER A 76 20.45 2.35 7.61
CA SER A 76 19.65 2.33 6.38
C SER A 76 18.45 1.39 6.45
N MET A 77 18.60 0.19 7.02
CA MET A 77 17.58 -0.85 6.96
C MET A 77 16.37 -0.55 7.84
N VAL A 78 16.59 -0.12 9.08
CA VAL A 78 15.50 0.15 10.05
C VAL A 78 14.56 1.25 9.57
N PRO A 79 15.03 2.45 9.17
CA PRO A 79 14.12 3.50 8.71
C PRO A 79 13.43 3.15 7.41
N ILE A 80 14.10 2.46 6.47
CA ILE A 80 13.47 2.03 5.22
C ILE A 80 12.38 0.99 5.51
N ALA A 81 12.66 -0.01 6.34
CA ALA A 81 11.67 -1.03 6.69
C ALA A 81 10.46 -0.42 7.39
N GLY A 82 10.69 0.38 8.44
CA GLY A 82 9.61 1.00 9.21
C GLY A 82 8.76 1.95 8.38
N SER A 83 9.39 2.80 7.58
CA SER A 83 8.66 3.76 6.74
C SER A 83 7.86 3.07 5.62
N CYS A 84 8.41 2.06 4.94
CA CYS A 84 7.67 1.30 3.94
C CYS A 84 6.46 0.57 4.55
N ALA A 85 6.63 -0.08 5.70
CA ALA A 85 5.57 -0.76 6.42
C ALA A 85 4.43 0.21 6.79
N LEU A 86 4.77 1.29 7.51
CA LEU A 86 3.79 2.24 8.04
C LEU A 86 3.09 3.02 6.92
N THR A 87 3.83 3.44 5.90
CA THR A 87 3.25 4.19 4.77
C THR A 87 2.31 3.30 3.97
N MET A 88 2.71 2.06 3.66
CA MET A 88 1.83 1.11 2.98
C MET A 88 0.57 0.85 3.80
N GLN A 89 0.71 0.58 5.10
CA GLN A 89 -0.40 0.30 5.98
C GLN A 89 -1.41 1.47 6.01
N ALA A 90 -0.92 2.69 6.28
CA ALA A 90 -1.77 3.87 6.39
C ALA A 90 -2.50 4.18 5.08
N VAL A 91 -1.78 4.16 3.95
CA VAL A 91 -2.37 4.52 2.65
C VAL A 91 -3.28 3.41 2.14
N TRP A 92 -2.93 2.13 2.29
CA TRP A 92 -3.80 1.03 1.90
C TRP A 92 -5.12 1.07 2.67
N GLN A 93 -5.04 1.30 3.99
CA GLN A 93 -6.23 1.45 4.82
C GLN A 93 -7.11 2.61 4.35
N ALA A 94 -6.52 3.79 4.14
CA ALA A 94 -7.25 5.00 3.78
C ALA A 94 -7.86 4.96 2.36
N THR A 95 -7.18 4.34 1.41
CA THR A 95 -7.53 4.44 -0.02
C THR A 95 -8.21 3.20 -0.58
N VAL A 96 -7.93 2.02 -0.03
CA VAL A 96 -8.49 0.74 -0.48
C VAL A 96 -9.53 0.24 0.50
N VAL A 97 -9.15 -0.03 1.75
CA VAL A 97 -10.04 -0.70 2.72
C VAL A 97 -11.20 0.21 3.15
N ASN A 98 -10.93 1.44 3.59
CA ASN A 98 -11.98 2.34 4.07
C ASN A 98 -13.04 2.63 2.98
N PRO A 99 -12.67 2.96 1.72
CA PRO A 99 -13.66 3.19 0.68
C PRO A 99 -14.43 1.94 0.25
N LEU A 100 -13.84 0.74 0.41
CA LEU A 100 -14.53 -0.53 0.17
C LEU A 100 -15.56 -0.80 1.28
N VAL A 101 -15.19 -0.65 2.56
CA VAL A 101 -16.08 -0.85 3.72
C VAL A 101 -17.21 0.19 3.73
N GLN A 102 -16.86 1.45 3.47
CA GLN A 102 -17.82 2.53 3.28
C GLN A 102 -18.55 2.42 1.94
N GLY A 103 -18.42 1.33 1.15
CA GLY A 103 -19.06 1.11 -0.14
C GLY A 103 -19.09 2.33 -1.09
N ARG A 104 -18.04 3.15 -1.06
CA ARG A 104 -17.76 4.21 -2.04
C ARG A 104 -17.10 3.62 -3.30
N LEU A 105 -16.53 2.42 -3.19
CA LEU A 105 -16.08 1.57 -4.31
C LEU A 105 -17.12 0.49 -4.61
N GLY A 106 -17.95 0.72 -5.63
CA GLY A 106 -19.01 -0.20 -6.05
C GLY A 106 -18.71 -1.02 -7.30
N CYS A 107 -17.52 -0.91 -7.88
CA CYS A 107 -17.10 -1.61 -9.09
C CYS A 107 -15.84 -2.47 -8.82
N PRO A 108 -15.81 -3.74 -9.26
CA PRO A 108 -14.65 -4.62 -9.04
C PRO A 108 -13.39 -4.07 -9.70
N LEU A 109 -13.49 -3.62 -10.95
CA LEU A 109 -12.38 -3.01 -11.68
C LEU A 109 -11.80 -1.78 -10.98
N CYS A 110 -12.63 -0.97 -10.33
CA CYS A 110 -12.18 0.23 -9.62
C CYS A 110 -11.38 -0.12 -8.36
N ALA A 111 -11.76 -1.20 -7.67
CA ALA A 111 -11.02 -1.72 -6.53
C ALA A 111 -9.67 -2.28 -6.98
N GLU A 112 -9.68 -3.11 -8.03
CA GLU A 112 -8.50 -3.71 -8.64
C GLU A 112 -7.49 -2.67 -9.12
N LEU A 113 -7.93 -1.71 -9.95
CA LEU A 113 -7.07 -0.64 -10.46
C LEU A 113 -6.49 0.21 -9.34
N ARG A 114 -7.30 0.55 -8.33
CA ARG A 114 -6.83 1.34 -7.18
C ARG A 114 -5.82 0.55 -6.35
N GLY A 115 -6.10 -0.71 -6.04
CA GLY A 115 -5.20 -1.59 -5.30
C GLY A 115 -3.88 -1.81 -6.03
N GLY A 116 -3.94 -2.07 -7.34
CA GLY A 116 -2.76 -2.19 -8.19
C GLY A 116 -1.92 -0.92 -8.22
N LEU A 117 -2.55 0.26 -8.39
CA LEU A 117 -1.85 1.55 -8.42
C LEU A 117 -1.20 1.90 -7.08
N VAL A 118 -1.92 1.69 -5.97
CA VAL A 118 -1.40 1.92 -4.62
C VAL A 118 -0.21 1.00 -4.35
N ASN A 119 -0.33 -0.30 -4.66
CA ASN A 119 0.75 -1.25 -4.41
C ASN A 119 1.95 -1.06 -5.36
N PHE A 120 1.74 -0.65 -6.61
CA PHE A 120 2.81 -0.23 -7.50
C PHE A 120 3.58 0.96 -6.92
N THR A 121 2.85 2.01 -6.52
CA THR A 121 3.45 3.26 -6.05
C THR A 121 4.18 3.04 -4.73
N LEU A 122 3.53 2.43 -3.74
CA LEU A 122 4.09 2.28 -2.40
C LEU A 122 4.92 1.03 -2.21
N GLY A 123 4.68 -0.02 -3.01
CA GLY A 123 5.40 -1.28 -2.94
C GLY A 123 6.61 -1.35 -3.86
N ALA A 124 6.72 -0.50 -4.89
CA ALA A 124 7.87 -0.50 -5.81
C ALA A 124 8.53 0.87 -5.98
N VAL A 125 7.76 1.93 -6.24
CA VAL A 125 8.33 3.27 -6.52
C VAL A 125 8.84 3.94 -5.24
N TYR A 126 8.03 3.97 -4.18
CA TYR A 126 8.34 4.61 -2.92
C TYR A 126 9.61 4.05 -2.25
N PRO A 127 9.80 2.72 -2.12
CA PRO A 127 10.99 2.19 -1.47
C PRO A 127 12.27 2.53 -2.24
N LEU A 128 12.19 2.59 -3.58
CA LEU A 128 13.31 3.02 -4.41
C LEU A 128 13.63 4.51 -4.23
N ALA A 129 12.60 5.36 -4.26
CA ALA A 129 12.72 6.79 -4.07
C ALA A 129 13.29 7.15 -2.69
N LEU A 130 12.94 6.38 -1.66
CA LEU A 130 13.46 6.56 -0.31
C LEU A 130 14.89 6.04 -0.15
N ALA A 131 15.22 4.88 -0.74
CA ALA A 131 16.53 4.28 -0.57
C ALA A 131 17.65 5.07 -1.26
N VAL A 132 17.37 5.77 -2.37
CA VAL A 132 18.34 6.58 -3.12
C VAL A 132 19.00 7.67 -2.26
N PRO A 133 18.26 8.62 -1.65
CA PRO A 133 18.85 9.69 -0.86
C PRO A 133 19.53 9.16 0.41
N ILE A 134 18.97 8.13 1.06
CA ILE A 134 19.57 7.52 2.26
C ILE A 134 20.95 6.94 1.94
N ASN A 135 21.05 6.09 0.91
CA ASN A 135 22.32 5.49 0.53
C ASN A 135 23.30 6.52 -0.04
N GLY A 136 22.81 7.52 -0.76
CA GLY A 136 23.62 8.65 -1.22
C GLY A 136 24.25 9.42 -0.06
N ALA A 137 23.45 9.82 0.93
CA ALA A 137 23.96 10.53 2.10
C ALA A 137 24.97 9.69 2.89
N MET A 138 24.71 8.39 3.08
CA MET A 138 25.66 7.52 3.76
C MET A 138 26.96 7.33 2.99
N SER A 139 26.90 7.30 1.66
CA SER A 139 28.13 7.15 0.85
C SER A 139 29.06 8.35 0.98
N VAL A 140 28.50 9.55 1.15
CA VAL A 140 29.25 10.77 1.45
C VAL A 140 29.80 10.72 2.87
N MET A 141 28.97 10.35 3.85
CA MET A 141 29.38 10.22 5.26
C MET A 141 30.55 9.25 5.46
N TYR A 142 30.51 8.09 4.78
CA TYR A 142 31.55 7.06 4.87
C TYR A 142 32.63 7.18 3.78
N ARG A 143 32.59 8.24 2.96
CA ARG A 143 33.55 8.54 1.88
C ARG A 143 33.77 7.37 0.92
N THR A 144 32.69 6.67 0.54
CA THR A 144 32.78 5.49 -0.36
C THR A 144 32.67 5.88 -1.83
N ILE A 145 31.72 6.75 -2.17
CA ILE A 145 31.56 7.30 -3.51
C ILE A 145 31.18 8.78 -3.42
N GLU A 146 31.54 9.56 -4.43
CA GLU A 146 31.12 10.96 -4.55
C GLU A 146 29.77 11.03 -5.27
N VAL A 147 28.76 11.56 -4.59
CA VAL A 147 27.41 11.73 -5.14
C VAL A 147 27.21 13.21 -5.50
N PRO A 148 26.81 13.53 -6.75
CA PRO A 148 26.80 14.90 -7.24
C PRO A 148 26.05 15.88 -6.32
N PHE A 149 24.84 15.53 -5.87
CA PHE A 149 23.97 16.41 -5.08
C PHE A 149 24.57 16.97 -3.80
N PHE A 150 25.52 16.26 -3.19
CA PHE A 150 26.14 16.70 -1.94
C PHE A 150 27.42 17.52 -2.16
N THR A 151 27.69 17.91 -3.41
CA THR A 151 28.80 18.79 -3.79
C THR A 151 28.29 20.20 -4.10
N LYS A 152 29.01 21.24 -3.65
CA LYS A 152 28.67 22.67 -3.84
C LYS A 152 28.48 23.11 -5.31
N LYS A 153 28.88 22.28 -6.29
CA LYS A 153 28.88 22.60 -7.73
C LYS A 153 27.79 21.88 -8.53
N ALA A 154 27.02 20.99 -7.91
CA ALA A 154 26.12 20.13 -8.67
C ALA A 154 24.72 20.69 -8.83
N THR A 155 24.15 20.46 -10.01
CA THR A 155 22.74 20.80 -10.33
C THR A 155 21.83 19.61 -10.01
N PRO A 156 20.56 19.81 -9.58
CA PRO A 156 19.61 18.71 -9.35
C PRO A 156 19.49 17.73 -10.54
N GLY A 157 19.57 18.22 -11.77
CA GLY A 157 19.55 17.38 -12.97
C GLY A 157 20.69 16.36 -13.04
N GLN A 158 21.90 16.71 -12.57
CA GLN A 158 23.05 15.80 -12.55
C GLN A 158 22.88 14.68 -11.53
N PHE A 159 22.20 14.96 -10.41
CA PHE A 159 21.84 13.93 -9.43
C PHE A 159 20.86 12.92 -10.01
N PHE A 160 19.79 13.40 -10.66
CA PHE A 160 18.83 12.50 -11.30
C PHE A 160 19.50 11.65 -12.39
N GLN A 161 20.31 12.26 -13.25
CA GLN A 161 21.04 11.53 -14.29
C GLN A 161 21.99 10.47 -13.70
N PHE A 162 22.71 10.81 -12.62
CA PHE A 162 23.59 9.87 -11.93
C PHE A 162 22.82 8.63 -11.44
N TRP A 163 21.71 8.83 -10.71
CA TRP A 163 20.93 7.72 -10.18
C TRP A 163 20.19 6.95 -11.27
N VAL A 164 19.61 7.61 -12.26
CA VAL A 164 18.98 6.94 -13.41
C VAL A 164 20.00 6.05 -14.14
N SER A 165 21.22 6.54 -14.32
CA SER A 165 22.29 5.75 -14.93
C SER A 165 22.65 4.51 -14.09
N LYS A 166 22.76 4.65 -12.76
CA LYS A 166 23.04 3.52 -11.86
C LYS A 166 21.89 2.52 -11.80
N LEU A 167 20.65 3.00 -11.72
CA LEU A 167 19.45 2.17 -11.67
C LEU A 167 19.21 1.41 -12.98
N ARG A 168 19.65 1.95 -14.12
CA ARG A 168 19.55 1.28 -15.43
C ARG A 168 20.22 -0.10 -15.44
N TYR A 169 21.28 -0.30 -14.65
CA TYR A 169 21.94 -1.60 -14.55
C TYR A 169 21.03 -2.69 -13.95
N PHE A 170 20.16 -2.32 -13.00
CA PHE A 170 19.20 -3.24 -12.36
C PHE A 170 17.76 -3.00 -12.82
N LYS A 171 17.57 -2.42 -14.00
CA LYS A 171 16.24 -2.04 -14.51
C LYS A 171 15.27 -3.22 -14.55
N VAL A 172 15.76 -4.41 -14.92
CA VAL A 172 14.92 -5.60 -15.07
C VAL A 172 14.38 -6.02 -13.70
N GLN A 173 15.22 -6.03 -12.67
CA GLN A 173 14.83 -6.37 -11.30
C GLN A 173 13.76 -5.42 -10.78
N PHE A 174 13.95 -4.10 -10.94
CA PHE A 174 12.97 -3.11 -10.48
C PHE A 174 11.66 -3.17 -11.28
N VAL A 175 11.71 -3.41 -12.60
CA VAL A 175 10.51 -3.59 -13.42
C VAL A 175 9.76 -4.87 -13.01
N THR A 176 10.45 -5.98 -12.80
CA THR A 176 9.83 -7.23 -12.34
C THR A 176 9.17 -7.06 -10.97
N ILE A 177 9.85 -6.39 -10.03
CA ILE A 177 9.26 -6.04 -8.73
C ILE A 177 8.01 -5.19 -8.92
N ALA A 178 8.06 -4.17 -9.79
CA ALA A 178 6.93 -3.29 -10.02
C ALA A 178 5.71 -4.01 -10.61
N ILE A 179 5.93 -4.90 -11.59
CA ILE A 179 4.87 -5.74 -12.16
C ILE A 179 4.30 -6.66 -11.07
N PHE A 180 5.15 -7.35 -10.32
CA PHE A 180 4.73 -8.23 -9.24
C PHE A 180 3.90 -7.50 -8.19
N GLN A 181 4.34 -6.33 -7.72
CA GLN A 181 3.58 -5.52 -6.76
C GLN A 181 2.24 -5.08 -7.34
N THR A 182 2.20 -4.67 -8.61
CA THR A 182 0.94 -4.28 -9.26
C THR A 182 -0.05 -5.45 -9.26
N LEU A 183 0.40 -6.65 -9.65
CA LEU A 183 -0.44 -7.87 -9.67
C LEU A 183 -0.94 -8.26 -8.29
N VAL A 184 -0.07 -8.26 -7.28
CA VAL A 184 -0.44 -8.57 -5.89
C VAL A 184 -1.48 -7.57 -5.36
N GLY A 185 -1.27 -6.27 -5.62
CA GLY A 185 -2.21 -5.23 -5.19
C GLY A 185 -3.57 -5.35 -5.88
N THR A 186 -3.56 -5.63 -7.18
CA THR A 186 -4.77 -5.83 -7.98
C THR A 186 -5.56 -7.03 -7.46
N TYR A 187 -4.89 -8.19 -7.31
CA TYR A 187 -5.51 -9.43 -6.84
C TYR A 187 -6.10 -9.27 -5.43
N LEU A 188 -5.32 -8.70 -4.49
CA LEU A 188 -5.77 -8.56 -3.11
C LEU A 188 -6.96 -7.59 -3.00
N ALA A 189 -6.94 -6.47 -3.72
CA ALA A 189 -8.06 -5.52 -3.69
C ALA A 189 -9.33 -6.13 -4.30
N GLY A 190 -9.20 -6.94 -5.36
CA GLY A 190 -10.31 -7.74 -5.90
C GLY A 190 -10.89 -8.70 -4.86
N LYS A 191 -10.02 -9.42 -4.13
CA LYS A 191 -10.46 -10.31 -3.04
C LYS A 191 -11.11 -9.57 -1.87
N GLN A 192 -10.59 -8.40 -1.50
CA GLN A 192 -11.21 -7.55 -0.47
C GLN A 192 -12.61 -7.08 -0.92
N TYR A 193 -12.78 -6.71 -2.19
CA TYR A 193 -14.07 -6.34 -2.74
C TYR A 193 -15.08 -7.51 -2.69
N GLU A 194 -14.68 -8.71 -3.12
CA GLU A 194 -15.51 -9.92 -3.05
C GLU A 194 -15.99 -10.20 -1.62
N THR A 195 -15.08 -10.16 -0.63
CA THR A 195 -15.43 -10.39 0.77
C THR A 195 -16.44 -9.37 1.30
N ILE A 196 -16.30 -8.09 0.95
CA ILE A 196 -17.26 -7.05 1.40
C ILE A 196 -18.62 -7.22 0.73
N GLN A 197 -18.66 -7.60 -0.54
CA GLN A 197 -19.93 -7.87 -1.22
C GLN A 197 -20.66 -9.05 -0.58
N LEU A 198 -19.94 -10.10 -0.20
CA LEU A 198 -20.50 -11.21 0.56
C LEU A 198 -21.01 -10.77 1.93
N LEU A 199 -20.25 -9.93 2.64
CA LEU A 199 -20.64 -9.39 3.94
C LEU A 199 -21.97 -8.64 3.84
N ASN A 200 -22.10 -7.75 2.86
CA ASN A 200 -23.31 -6.95 2.68
C ASN A 200 -24.54 -7.81 2.34
N LYS A 201 -24.36 -8.91 1.59
CA LYS A 201 -25.45 -9.87 1.31
C LYS A 201 -25.93 -10.56 2.58
N VAL A 202 -25.00 -11.10 3.38
CA VAL A 202 -25.32 -11.78 4.64
C VAL A 202 -26.00 -10.84 5.64
N SER A 203 -25.53 -9.59 5.77
CA SER A 203 -26.19 -8.62 6.65
C SER A 203 -27.62 -8.29 6.18
N THR A 204 -27.85 -8.18 4.88
CA THR A 204 -29.20 -7.90 4.33
C THR A 204 -30.17 -9.06 4.60
N GLU A 205 -29.70 -10.31 4.49
CA GLU A 205 -30.49 -11.51 4.81
C GLU A 205 -30.86 -11.57 6.30
N ALA A 206 -29.91 -11.24 7.18
CA ALA A 206 -30.15 -11.17 8.62
C ALA A 206 -31.22 -10.14 9.00
N ASP A 207 -31.18 -8.95 8.38
CA ASP A 207 -32.17 -7.89 8.60
C ASP A 207 -33.57 -8.26 8.06
N SER A 208 -33.63 -9.02 6.96
CA SER A 208 -34.90 -9.48 6.40
C SER A 208 -35.61 -10.53 7.26
N ASN A 209 -34.84 -11.37 7.95
CA ASN A 209 -35.38 -12.40 8.84
C ASN A 209 -35.83 -11.84 10.20
N SER A 210 -35.21 -10.76 10.69
CA SER A 210 -35.60 -10.12 11.96
C SER A 210 -36.87 -9.27 11.84
N GLY A 211 -37.22 -8.79 10.65
CA GLY A 211 -38.47 -8.05 10.39
C GLY A 211 -39.73 -8.92 10.20
N GLN A 212 -39.59 -10.25 10.22
CA GLN A 212 -40.71 -11.20 10.09
C GLN A 212 -41.11 -11.86 11.43
N GLN A 213 -40.44 -11.55 12.54
CA GLN A 213 -40.81 -11.95 13.91
C GLN A 213 -41.47 -10.81 14.66
#